data_AF-A0A371Q4H3-F1
#
_entry.id   AF-A0A371Q4H3-F1
#
_cell.length_a   1.000
_cell.length_b   1.000
_cell.length_c   1.000
_cell.angle_alpha   90.00
_cell.angle_beta   90.00
_cell.angle_gamma   90.00
#
_symmetry.space_group_name_H-M   'P 1'
#
loop_
_entity.id
_entity.type
_entity.pdbx_description
1 polymer ?
#
loop_
_entity_poly.entity_id
_entity_poly.type
_entity_poly.pdbx_seq_one_letter_code
_entity_poly.pdbx_strand_id
1 'polypeptide(L)'
;MTDHHTYGTSTHSAKALARLITDRLGLLLTERESDYRGVYYRAGGADSRIEVQPNALPGDDGEDDLYAPEHPAIRVLLLTTTPTPDAALQARLGSIEGLVHLNHEPW
;
A
#
# COMPACT_ATOMS: atom_id res chain seq x y z
N MET A 1 10.65 16.13 7.06
CA MET A 1 9.20 16.16 6.86
C MET A 1 8.89 14.98 5.97
N THR A 2 8.30 13.93 6.52
CA THR A 2 8.03 12.68 5.80
C THR A 2 6.69 12.79 5.10
N ASP A 3 6.67 12.42 3.82
CA ASP A 3 5.53 12.52 2.94
C ASP A 3 4.86 11.15 2.85
N HIS A 4 3.62 11.06 3.33
CA HIS A 4 2.85 9.83 3.39
C HIS A 4 1.70 9.85 2.40
N HIS A 5 1.62 8.83 1.55
CA HIS A 5 0.48 8.64 0.66
C HIS A 5 -0.13 7.28 0.83
N THR A 6 -1.45 7.25 0.75
CA THR A 6 -2.26 6.03 0.72
C THR A 6 -2.93 5.95 -0.64
N TYR A 7 -2.75 4.83 -1.30
CA TYR A 7 -3.46 4.45 -2.51
C TYR A 7 -4.27 3.18 -2.25
N GLY A 8 -5.30 2.96 -3.05
CA GLY A 8 -6.19 1.82 -2.92
C GLY A 8 -6.57 1.19 -4.24
N THR A 9 -6.89 -0.09 -4.20
CA THR A 9 -7.51 -0.80 -5.32
C THR A 9 -8.52 -1.84 -4.83
N SER A 10 -9.57 -2.02 -5.63
CA SER A 10 -10.56 -3.09 -5.46
C SER A 10 -10.42 -4.19 -6.51
N THR A 11 -9.57 -3.99 -7.53
CA THR A 11 -9.43 -4.88 -8.70
C THR A 11 -8.24 -5.83 -8.58
N HIS A 12 -7.23 -5.47 -7.79
CA HIS A 12 -6.01 -6.28 -7.60
C HIS A 12 -5.98 -6.92 -6.21
N SER A 13 -5.38 -8.11 -6.13
CA SER A 13 -4.94 -8.68 -4.85
C SER A 13 -3.62 -8.04 -4.39
N ALA A 14 -3.28 -8.17 -3.10
CA ALA A 14 -2.02 -7.62 -2.57
C ALA A 14 -0.80 -8.16 -3.32
N LYS A 15 -0.79 -9.46 -3.63
CA LYS A 15 0.27 -10.11 -4.41
C LYS A 15 0.34 -9.61 -5.86
N ALA A 16 -0.82 -9.41 -6.50
CA ALA A 16 -0.87 -8.89 -7.88
C ALA A 16 -0.38 -7.45 -7.94
N LEU A 17 -0.82 -6.60 -7.00
CA LEU A 17 -0.37 -5.22 -6.90
C LEU A 17 1.14 -5.14 -6.61
N ALA A 18 1.66 -5.98 -5.71
CA ALA A 18 3.09 -6.03 -5.42
C ALA A 18 3.94 -6.38 -6.66
N ARG A 19 3.45 -7.30 -7.52
CA ARG A 19 4.10 -7.62 -8.80
C ARG A 19 4.07 -6.43 -9.77
N LEU A 20 2.92 -5.78 -9.93
CA LEU A 20 2.80 -4.58 -10.78
C LEU A 20 3.73 -3.46 -10.33
N ILE A 21 3.85 -3.23 -9.03
CA ILE A 21 4.77 -2.23 -8.47
C ILE A 21 6.22 -2.65 -8.72
N THR A 22 6.55 -3.94 -8.56
CA THR A 22 7.89 -4.47 -8.87
C THR A 22 8.26 -4.19 -10.32
N ASP A 23 7.38 -4.52 -11.26
CA ASP A 23 7.60 -4.31 -12.69
C ASP A 23 7.71 -2.82 -13.04
N ARG A 24 6.87 -1.98 -12.40
CA ARG A 24 6.81 -0.55 -12.69
C ARG A 24 7.97 0.25 -12.10
N LEU A 25 8.41 -0.10 -10.90
CA LEU A 25 9.41 0.64 -10.13
C LEU A 25 10.80 -0.01 -10.13
N GLY A 26 10.91 -1.29 -10.49
CA GLY A 26 12.15 -2.06 -10.38
C GLY A 26 12.53 -2.37 -8.93
N LEU A 27 11.55 -2.34 -8.01
CA LEU A 27 11.75 -2.58 -6.58
C LEU A 27 11.27 -3.98 -6.22
N LEU A 28 12.11 -4.75 -5.54
CA LEU A 28 11.70 -6.05 -5.03
C LEU A 28 10.89 -5.87 -3.74
N LEU A 29 9.58 -6.15 -3.80
CA LEU A 29 8.75 -6.25 -2.60
C LEU A 29 8.85 -7.66 -2.02
N THR A 30 9.28 -7.75 -0.76
CA THR A 30 9.39 -9.02 -0.04
C THR A 30 8.12 -9.25 0.78
N GLU A 31 7.61 -10.47 0.71
CA GLU A 31 6.49 -10.92 1.54
C GLU A 31 6.87 -10.93 3.03
N ARG A 32 5.94 -10.50 3.87
CA ARG A 32 6.04 -10.45 5.33
C ARG A 32 4.71 -10.91 5.91
N GLU A 33 4.77 -11.42 7.13
CA GLU A 33 3.60 -11.83 7.89
C GLU A 33 3.60 -11.09 9.23
N SER A 34 2.42 -10.70 9.69
CA SER A 34 2.21 -10.05 10.98
C SER A 34 0.85 -10.47 11.53
N ASP A 35 0.78 -10.74 12.84
CA ASP A 35 -0.47 -11.10 13.51
C ASP A 35 -1.55 -10.02 13.36
N TYR A 36 -1.14 -8.75 13.20
CA TYR A 36 -2.08 -7.62 13.05
C TYR A 36 -2.55 -7.39 11.61
N ARG A 37 -1.70 -7.66 10.59
CA ARG A 37 -1.98 -7.30 9.17
C ARG A 37 -2.18 -8.52 8.28
N GLY A 38 -1.94 -9.71 8.80
CA GLY A 38 -1.72 -10.90 8.01
C GLY A 38 -0.52 -10.77 7.08
N VAL A 39 -0.65 -11.31 5.88
CA VAL A 39 0.39 -11.25 4.83
C VAL A 39 0.38 -9.89 4.13
N TYR A 40 1.54 -9.24 4.09
CA TYR A 40 1.77 -7.99 3.40
C TYR A 40 3.11 -8.00 2.65
N TYR A 41 3.31 -7.06 1.74
CA TYR A 41 4.53 -6.95 0.94
C TYR A 41 5.22 -5.63 1.23
N ARG A 42 6.55 -5.63 1.37
CA ARG A 42 7.31 -4.43 1.71
C ARG A 42 8.58 -4.31 0.88
N ALA A 43 8.86 -3.09 0.42
CA ALA A 43 10.15 -2.65 -0.10
C ALA A 43 10.62 -1.36 0.60
N GLY A 44 11.92 -1.09 0.54
CA GLY A 44 12.53 0.14 1.08
C GLY A 44 13.22 -0.02 2.44
N GLY A 45 13.77 1.11 2.93
CA GLY A 45 14.60 1.23 4.13
C GLY A 45 13.93 2.02 5.25
N ALA A 46 14.74 2.70 6.07
CA ALA A 46 14.25 3.51 7.20
C ALA A 46 13.53 4.79 6.75
N ASP A 47 14.05 5.45 5.71
CA ASP A 47 13.59 6.78 5.29
C ASP A 47 12.63 6.75 4.09
N SER A 48 12.60 5.65 3.34
CA SER A 48 11.67 5.43 2.23
C SER A 48 11.10 4.03 2.31
N ARG A 49 9.77 3.91 2.25
CA ARG A 49 9.08 2.64 2.42
C ARG A 49 7.87 2.55 1.51
N ILE A 50 7.71 1.39 0.90
CA ILE A 50 6.55 1.02 0.10
C ILE A 50 5.97 -0.26 0.69
N GLU A 51 4.69 -0.24 1.03
CA GLU A 51 3.98 -1.38 1.61
C GLU A 51 2.68 -1.64 0.85
N VAL A 52 2.40 -2.92 0.60
CA VAL A 52 1.14 -3.37 -0.01
C VAL A 52 0.48 -4.36 0.93
N GLN A 53 -0.77 -4.14 1.27
CA GLN A 53 -1.49 -4.96 2.23
C GLN A 53 -2.98 -5.09 1.89
N PRO A 54 -3.67 -6.13 2.39
CA PRO A 54 -5.12 -6.12 2.49
C PRO A 54 -5.63 -4.92 3.30
N ASN A 55 -6.80 -4.41 2.96
CA ASN A 55 -7.50 -3.43 3.79
C ASN A 55 -8.18 -4.13 4.99
N ALA A 56 -8.63 -5.36 4.81
CA ALA A 56 -9.13 -6.21 5.88
C ALA A 56 -7.98 -6.63 6.81
N LEU A 57 -8.17 -6.44 8.10
CA LEU A 57 -7.32 -6.91 9.16
C LEU A 57 -7.85 -8.25 9.67
N PRO A 58 -6.98 -9.22 10.02
CA PRO A 58 -7.44 -10.47 10.61
C PRO A 58 -8.15 -10.18 11.94
N GLY A 59 -9.47 -10.42 12.01
CA GLY A 59 -10.23 -10.36 13.24
C GLY A 59 -10.19 -11.69 14.01
N ASP A 60 -10.09 -11.64 15.34
CA ASP A 60 -10.18 -12.83 16.20
C ASP A 60 -11.63 -13.33 16.37
N ASP A 61 -12.62 -12.48 16.08
CA ASP A 61 -14.06 -12.65 16.35
C ASP A 61 -14.90 -12.93 15.09
N GLY A 62 -14.28 -12.98 13.91
CA GLY A 62 -14.93 -13.27 12.64
C GLY A 62 -15.55 -12.07 11.93
N GLU A 63 -15.39 -10.85 12.48
CA GLU A 63 -15.59 -9.60 11.74
C GLU A 63 -14.22 -8.97 11.46
N ASP A 64 -13.84 -8.87 10.19
CA ASP A 64 -12.57 -8.25 9.81
C ASP A 64 -12.68 -6.72 9.97
N ASP A 65 -11.90 -6.16 10.90
CA ASP A 65 -11.67 -4.72 10.96
C ASP A 65 -11.00 -4.21 9.68
N LEU A 66 -11.11 -2.91 9.40
CA LEU A 66 -10.44 -2.28 8.26
C LEU A 66 -9.29 -1.38 8.70
N TYR A 67 -8.17 -1.47 7.98
CA TYR A 67 -7.04 -0.56 8.15
C TYR A 67 -7.40 0.87 7.76
N ALA A 68 -8.15 1.05 6.67
CA ALA A 68 -8.70 2.32 6.20
C ALA A 68 -10.24 2.25 6.20
N PRO A 69 -10.89 2.40 7.37
CA PRO A 69 -12.35 2.28 7.51
C PRO A 69 -13.13 3.35 6.72
N GLU A 70 -12.51 4.47 6.39
CA GLU A 70 -13.04 5.52 5.52
C GLU A 70 -13.19 5.08 4.05
N HIS A 71 -12.54 3.96 3.66
CA HIS A 71 -12.55 3.42 2.31
C HIS A 71 -12.94 1.93 2.28
N PRO A 72 -14.16 1.55 2.71
CA PRO A 72 -14.55 0.14 2.88
C PRO A 72 -14.66 -0.65 1.57
N ALA A 73 -14.83 0.03 0.43
CA ALA A 73 -14.85 -0.61 -0.88
C ALA A 73 -13.45 -0.99 -1.40
N ILE A 74 -12.39 -0.44 -0.79
CA ILE A 74 -11.01 -0.74 -1.15
C ILE A 74 -10.59 -2.05 -0.49
N ARG A 75 -10.07 -2.97 -1.29
CA ARG A 75 -9.66 -4.31 -0.84
C ARG A 75 -8.19 -4.38 -0.47
N VAL A 76 -7.37 -3.60 -1.18
CA VAL A 76 -5.92 -3.60 -1.03
C VAL A 76 -5.43 -2.17 -0.99
N LEU A 77 -4.52 -1.90 -0.06
CA LEU A 77 -3.88 -0.61 0.14
C LEU A 77 -2.42 -0.67 -0.30
N LEU A 78 -1.94 0.45 -0.84
CA LEU A 78 -0.55 0.75 -1.05
C LEU A 78 -0.20 1.98 -0.21
N LEU A 79 0.75 1.83 0.71
CA LEU A 79 1.24 2.90 1.58
C LEU A 79 2.65 3.27 1.15
N THR A 80 2.90 4.57 0.95
CA THR A 80 4.24 5.06 0.63
C THR A 80 4.66 6.10 1.65
N THR A 81 5.84 5.93 2.22
CA THR A 81 6.54 6.92 3.05
C THR A 81 7.79 7.36 2.30
N THR A 82 7.99 8.65 2.13
CA THR A 82 9.21 9.22 1.53
C THR A 82 9.73 10.38 2.36
N PRO A 83 11.04 10.67 2.38
CA PRO A 83 11.59 11.75 3.22
C PRO A 83 11.38 13.14 2.59
N THR A 84 11.00 13.18 1.31
CA THR A 84 10.66 14.37 0.54
C THR A 84 9.64 13.97 -0.52
N PRO A 85 8.70 14.84 -0.90
CA PRO A 85 7.73 14.55 -1.95
C PRO A 85 8.39 14.06 -3.24
N ASP A 86 7.96 12.90 -3.71
CA ASP A 86 8.48 12.26 -4.93
C ASP A 86 7.38 12.22 -6.01
N ALA A 87 7.28 13.31 -6.76
CA ALA A 87 6.30 13.43 -7.84
C ALA A 87 6.50 12.38 -8.95
N ALA A 88 7.73 11.90 -9.16
CA ALA A 88 8.01 10.86 -10.15
C ALA A 88 7.47 9.50 -9.69
N LEU A 89 7.64 9.17 -8.41
CA LEU A 89 7.01 8.00 -7.79
C LEU A 89 5.49 8.08 -7.89
N GLN A 90 4.89 9.21 -7.49
CA GLN A 90 3.44 9.43 -7.57
C GLN A 90 2.92 9.24 -9.01
N ALA A 91 3.60 9.82 -10.01
CA ALA A 91 3.21 9.66 -11.42
C ALA A 91 3.32 8.21 -11.91
N ARG A 92 4.37 7.48 -11.48
CA ARG A 92 4.53 6.06 -11.83
C ARG A 92 3.44 5.19 -11.19
N LEU A 93 3.08 5.46 -9.94
CA LEU A 93 1.99 4.76 -9.25
C LEU A 93 0.62 5.11 -9.85
N GLY A 94 0.37 6.38 -10.15
CA GLY A 94 -0.88 6.85 -10.78
C GLY A 94 -1.12 6.29 -12.18
N SER A 95 -0.11 5.68 -12.81
CA SER A 95 -0.25 4.98 -14.09
C SER A 95 -0.68 3.51 -13.96
N ILE A 96 -0.78 2.98 -12.74
CA ILE A 96 -1.25 1.62 -12.50
C ILE A 96 -2.78 1.63 -12.61
N GLU A 97 -3.31 0.88 -13.58
CA GLU A 97 -4.76 0.77 -13.79
C GLU A 97 -5.47 0.22 -12.54
N GLY A 98 -6.54 0.91 -12.13
CA GLY A 98 -7.35 0.52 -10.96
C GLY A 98 -6.72 0.86 -9.60
N LEU A 99 -5.58 1.57 -9.58
CA LEU A 99 -5.00 2.13 -8.36
C LEU A 99 -5.40 3.60 -8.23
N VAL A 100 -6.10 3.94 -7.15
CA VAL A 100 -6.58 5.30 -6.86
C VAL A 100 -5.83 5.90 -5.69
N HIS A 101 -5.54 7.20 -5.75
CA HIS A 101 -4.99 7.93 -4.62
C HIS A 101 -6.11 8.25 -3.63
N LEU A 102 -5.93 7.88 -2.36
CA LEU A 102 -6.95 7.96 -1.32
C LEU A 102 -6.68 9.11 -0.35
N ASN A 103 -5.47 9.18 0.18
CA ASN A 103 -5.09 10.16 1.18
C ASN A 103 -3.63 10.59 1.04
N HIS A 104 -3.34 11.81 1.47
CA HIS A 104 -2.00 12.39 1.55
C HIS A 104 -1.85 13.12 2.89
N GLU A 105 -0.82 12.74 3.64
CA GLU A 105 -0.52 13.31 4.95
C GLU A 105 0.92 13.85 4.97
N PRO A 106 1.09 15.18 4.94
CA PRO A 106 2.40 15.80 5.13
C PRO A 106 2.72 15.85 6.64
N TRP A 107 3.78 15.15 7.08
CA TRP A 107 4.25 15.11 8.47
C TRP A 107 5.57 15.86 8.68
#